data_AF-A0A8T7K1X5-F1
#
_entry.id   AF-A0A8T7K1X5-F1
#
_cell.length_a   1.000
_cell.length_b   1.000
_cell.length_c   1.000
_cell.angle_alpha   90.00
_cell.angle_beta   90.00
_cell.angle_gamma   90.00
#
_symmetry.space_group_name_H-M   'P 1'
#
loop_
_entity.id
_entity.type
_entity.pdbx_description
1 polymer ?
#
loop_
_entity_poly.entity_id
_entity_poly.type
_entity_poly.pdbx_seq_one_letter_code
_entity_poly.pdbx_strand_id
1 'polypeptide(L)'
;MTRIPAANNLTIEIDVTHWRLLAAPDNPIDDDNAAETLRSGASAVMLQAAMGDTLRYEAQFGQQHQLPASGSITPEQIQRVVLGWSNSDSLWHLGIMLTPELAAPRGSRWCEIARWNEAEAGLPGGAAAQAGMALAYMLGRSFNLVPPRTPAAPLNGSAPQTTTQVAFGAGATRRAPQVSPVTRPTPAYLSEPPTETPTLEAVAPVPPAPERTLPIPQLPFKTGMWLLERDPDGVLRYRRSPAWMWQRLWRAVWYAFWVAIYILLSYATLNSTLALPNAGTMLPSPEILPYLGIGSAALLLGLVLYILIDMILSPGLVVIDPYTRTIRMQRRDQTVWSKSANDLQAVYVSHVVNLKERKKRGGIEHQLEIQHGELNLHSGEKKFQRFLRVEETEEMQVDAYVATIAAHNSVWPLLPENVVTPMQGAALTIAQTLGLPCYYDQRTK
;
A
#
# COMPACT_ATOMS: atom_id res chain seq x y z
N MET A 1 -29.68 6.49 12.45
CA MET A 1 -30.03 5.06 12.35
C MET A 1 -30.34 4.66 10.91
N THR A 2 -29.51 3.81 10.33
CA THR A 2 -29.61 3.25 8.97
C THR A 2 -29.72 1.74 9.07
N ARG A 3 -30.63 1.11 8.32
CA ARG A 3 -30.78 -0.35 8.25
C ARG A 3 -30.40 -0.86 6.88
N ILE A 4 -29.51 -1.85 6.84
CA ILE A 4 -28.97 -2.43 5.63
C ILE A 4 -29.33 -3.92 5.61
N PRO A 5 -30.19 -4.38 4.69
CA PRO A 5 -30.50 -5.79 4.58
C PRO A 5 -29.26 -6.56 4.10
N ALA A 6 -29.08 -7.77 4.63
CA ALA A 6 -28.07 -8.73 4.21
C ALA A 6 -28.77 -10.08 3.95
N ALA A 7 -28.08 -11.02 3.31
CA ALA A 7 -28.64 -12.34 3.05
C ALA A 7 -28.90 -13.11 4.35
N ASN A 8 -29.66 -14.20 4.26
CA ASN A 8 -30.07 -15.06 5.39
C ASN A 8 -30.92 -14.34 6.43
N ASN A 9 -31.82 -13.46 5.98
CA ASN A 9 -32.72 -12.69 6.86
C ASN A 9 -31.98 -11.88 7.93
N LEU A 10 -30.77 -11.43 7.61
CA LEU A 10 -29.96 -10.59 8.48
C LEU A 10 -30.20 -9.12 8.14
N THR A 11 -30.22 -8.26 9.14
CA THR A 11 -30.26 -6.81 8.97
C THR A 11 -29.16 -6.18 9.80
N ILE A 12 -28.36 -5.33 9.18
CA ILE A 12 -27.35 -4.53 9.88
C ILE A 12 -27.94 -3.18 10.22
N GLU A 13 -27.95 -2.85 11.49
CA GLU A 13 -28.39 -1.57 12.02
C GLU A 13 -27.17 -0.74 12.40
N ILE A 14 -27.07 0.45 11.81
CA ILE A 14 -25.95 1.37 11.98
C ILE A 14 -26.48 2.66 12.59
N ASP A 15 -25.89 3.06 13.70
CA ASP A 15 -26.12 4.36 14.30
C ASP A 15 -24.79 5.02 14.68
N VAL A 16 -24.84 6.26 15.17
CA VAL A 16 -23.65 7.04 15.54
C VAL A 16 -22.84 6.42 16.67
N THR A 17 -23.47 5.60 17.52
CA THR A 17 -22.84 4.96 18.70
C THR A 17 -22.73 3.45 18.59
N HIS A 18 -23.47 2.82 17.67
CA HIS A 18 -23.64 1.37 17.64
C HIS A 18 -23.66 0.83 16.22
N TRP A 19 -23.16 -0.39 16.10
CA TRP A 19 -23.35 -1.26 14.94
C TRP A 19 -23.92 -2.58 15.45
N ARG A 20 -25.03 -3.06 14.87
CA ARG A 20 -25.71 -4.30 15.30
C ARG A 20 -26.04 -5.18 14.10
N LEU A 21 -25.82 -6.48 14.24
CA LEU A 21 -26.35 -7.51 13.35
C LEU A 21 -27.59 -8.12 14.01
N LEU A 22 -28.72 -8.03 13.32
CA LEU A 22 -30.01 -8.51 13.77
C LEU A 22 -30.45 -9.69 12.90
N ALA A 23 -30.93 -10.76 13.53
CA ALA A 23 -31.68 -11.81 12.84
C ALA A 23 -33.16 -11.44 12.79
N ALA A 24 -33.78 -11.57 11.62
CA ALA A 24 -35.24 -11.55 11.54
C ALA A 24 -35.80 -12.84 12.17
N PRO A 25 -36.98 -12.79 12.82
CA PRO A 25 -37.61 -13.99 13.36
C PRO A 25 -37.91 -15.00 12.24
N ASP A 26 -37.60 -16.28 12.48
CA ASP A 26 -37.68 -17.39 11.51
C ASP A 26 -39.09 -17.70 10.99
N ASN A 27 -40.14 -17.07 11.54
CA ASN A 27 -41.52 -17.26 11.11
C ASN A 27 -42.24 -15.90 11.08
N PRO A 28 -42.48 -15.31 9.89
CA PRO A 28 -43.59 -14.38 9.76
C PRO A 28 -44.84 -15.22 9.95
N ILE A 29 -45.39 -15.23 11.17
CA ILE A 29 -46.71 -15.82 11.41
C ILE A 29 -47.64 -15.14 10.40
N ASP A 30 -48.31 -15.91 9.55
CA ASP A 30 -49.36 -15.50 8.59
C ASP A 30 -50.62 -14.96 9.32
N ASP A 31 -50.43 -14.23 10.41
CA ASP A 31 -51.47 -13.45 11.06
C ASP A 31 -51.53 -12.10 10.36
N ASP A 32 -52.71 -11.72 9.88
CA ASP A 32 -53.04 -10.41 9.28
C ASP A 32 -52.69 -9.20 10.18
N ASN A 33 -52.17 -9.44 11.40
CA ASN A 33 -51.60 -8.45 12.31
C ASN A 33 -50.06 -8.31 12.21
N ALA A 34 -49.40 -8.89 11.19
CA ALA A 34 -47.95 -8.83 10.99
C ALA A 34 -47.38 -7.39 10.98
N ALA A 35 -48.18 -6.40 10.56
CA ALA A 35 -47.80 -4.99 10.57
C ALA A 35 -47.63 -4.39 11.98
N GLU A 36 -48.24 -4.98 13.01
CA GLU A 36 -48.15 -4.51 14.40
C GLU A 36 -47.08 -5.28 15.19
N THR A 37 -46.87 -6.58 14.89
CA THR A 37 -45.74 -7.37 15.42
C THR A 37 -44.39 -6.91 14.87
N LEU A 38 -44.32 -6.34 13.66
CA LEU A 38 -43.14 -5.64 13.14
C LEU A 38 -42.81 -4.36 13.93
N ARG A 39 -43.77 -3.77 14.65
CA ARG A 39 -43.56 -2.55 15.45
C ARG A 39 -43.07 -2.85 16.86
N SER A 40 -43.35 -4.03 17.43
CA SER A 40 -42.76 -4.49 18.70
C SER A 40 -41.62 -5.51 18.52
N GLY A 41 -41.31 -5.88 17.27
CA GLY A 41 -40.45 -6.98 16.86
C GLY A 41 -39.05 -6.93 17.46
N ALA A 42 -38.84 -7.74 18.51
CA ALA A 42 -37.55 -8.01 19.10
C ALA A 42 -36.71 -8.84 18.12
N SER A 43 -36.10 -8.18 17.13
CA SER A 43 -35.04 -8.81 16.35
C SER A 43 -33.92 -9.23 17.30
N ALA A 44 -33.53 -10.51 17.23
CA ALA A 44 -32.46 -11.02 18.09
C ALA A 44 -31.12 -10.38 17.66
N VAL A 45 -30.45 -9.72 18.61
CA VAL A 45 -29.14 -9.12 18.38
C VAL A 45 -28.10 -10.22 18.42
N MET A 46 -27.60 -10.62 17.25
CA MET A 46 -26.60 -11.69 17.13
C MET A 46 -25.19 -11.17 17.43
N LEU A 47 -24.89 -9.94 17.01
CA LEU A 47 -23.58 -9.30 17.11
C LEU A 47 -23.77 -7.80 17.32
N GLN A 48 -23.00 -7.19 18.22
CA GLN A 48 -23.04 -5.76 18.49
C GLN A 48 -21.64 -5.20 18.76
N ALA A 49 -21.34 -4.04 18.17
CA ALA A 49 -20.19 -3.22 18.49
C ALA A 49 -20.67 -1.82 18.93
N ALA A 50 -19.99 -1.26 19.93
CA ALA A 50 -20.09 0.14 20.30
C ALA A 50 -18.71 0.80 20.14
N MET A 51 -18.68 2.12 19.94
CA MET A 51 -17.44 2.85 19.70
C MET A 51 -16.44 2.65 20.85
N GLY A 52 -15.33 1.97 20.57
CA GLY A 52 -14.26 1.70 21.54
C GLY A 52 -14.55 0.58 22.56
N ASP A 53 -15.69 -0.11 22.47
CA ASP A 53 -16.00 -1.28 23.31
C ASP A 53 -15.66 -2.60 22.57
N THR A 54 -15.74 -3.70 23.32
CA THR A 54 -15.69 -5.08 22.84
C THR A 54 -16.82 -5.39 21.84
N LEU A 55 -16.50 -6.22 20.84
CA LEU A 55 -17.48 -6.81 19.94
C LEU A 55 -18.19 -7.94 20.68
N ARG A 56 -19.46 -7.74 21.05
CA ARG A 56 -20.27 -8.73 21.77
C ARG A 56 -21.09 -9.56 20.80
N TYR A 57 -21.22 -10.85 21.07
CA TYR A 57 -22.02 -11.78 20.27
C TYR A 57 -22.82 -12.74 21.12
N GLU A 58 -23.92 -13.21 20.54
CA GLU A 58 -24.72 -14.28 21.10
C GLU A 58 -23.97 -15.62 21.08
N ALA A 59 -24.25 -16.48 22.07
CA ALA A 59 -23.59 -17.78 22.23
C ALA A 59 -23.70 -18.66 20.97
N GLN A 60 -24.86 -18.70 20.31
CA GLN A 60 -25.06 -19.50 19.11
C GLN A 60 -24.20 -19.00 17.93
N PHE A 61 -24.15 -17.68 17.72
CA PHE A 61 -23.24 -17.07 16.75
C PHE A 61 -21.78 -17.40 17.07
N GLY A 62 -21.40 -17.27 18.34
CA GLY A 62 -20.06 -17.61 18.81
C GLY A 62 -19.68 -19.06 18.53
N GLN A 63 -20.57 -20.00 18.81
CA GLN A 63 -20.35 -21.43 18.56
C GLN A 63 -20.20 -21.74 17.07
N GLN A 64 -21.07 -21.18 16.22
CA GLN A 64 -21.01 -21.37 14.76
C GLN A 64 -19.70 -20.86 14.16
N HIS A 65 -19.19 -19.74 14.67
CA HIS A 65 -17.96 -19.10 14.19
C HIS A 65 -16.70 -19.50 14.96
N GLN A 66 -16.81 -20.45 15.90
CA GLN A 66 -15.74 -20.92 16.79
C GLN A 66 -15.05 -19.78 17.56
N LEU A 67 -15.84 -18.82 18.03
CA LEU A 67 -15.37 -17.68 18.82
C LEU A 67 -15.24 -18.07 20.31
N PRO A 68 -14.48 -17.31 21.12
CA PRO A 68 -14.38 -17.56 22.54
C PRO A 68 -15.74 -17.65 23.24
N ALA A 69 -15.85 -18.54 24.23
CA ALA A 69 -17.08 -18.71 25.01
C ALA A 69 -17.43 -17.49 25.89
N SER A 70 -16.55 -16.49 25.97
CA SER A 70 -16.77 -15.23 26.68
C SER A 70 -17.90 -14.38 26.09
N GLY A 71 -18.38 -14.68 24.88
CA GLY A 71 -19.40 -13.88 24.20
C GLY A 71 -18.90 -12.48 23.77
N SER A 72 -17.58 -12.25 23.81
CA SER A 72 -16.97 -10.96 23.48
C SER A 72 -15.54 -11.11 22.95
N ILE A 73 -15.18 -10.24 22.01
CA ILE A 73 -13.83 -10.10 21.44
C ILE A 73 -13.40 -8.64 21.59
N THR A 74 -12.19 -8.41 22.10
CA THR A 74 -11.67 -7.04 22.21
C THR A 74 -11.19 -6.53 20.86
N PRO A 75 -11.20 -5.21 20.61
CA PRO A 75 -10.69 -4.66 19.36
C PRO A 75 -9.27 -5.13 19.05
N GLU A 76 -8.38 -5.32 20.03
CA GLU A 76 -6.97 -5.73 19.87
C GLU A 76 -6.83 -7.12 19.25
N GLN A 77 -7.83 -7.97 19.47
CA GLN A 77 -7.90 -9.30 18.90
C GLN A 77 -8.43 -9.29 17.45
N ILE A 78 -8.79 -8.11 16.93
CA ILE A 78 -9.25 -7.88 15.57
C ILE A 78 -8.19 -7.07 14.81
N GLN A 79 -7.58 -7.68 13.79
CA GLN A 79 -6.57 -7.02 12.96
C GLN A 79 -7.20 -5.95 12.04
N ARG A 80 -8.33 -6.29 11.41
CA ARG A 80 -9.06 -5.42 10.45
C ARG A 80 -10.43 -5.98 10.10
N VAL A 81 -11.29 -5.10 9.57
CA VAL A 81 -12.56 -5.46 8.94
C VAL A 81 -12.34 -5.59 7.43
N VAL A 82 -12.89 -6.63 6.81
CA VAL A 82 -12.75 -6.88 5.37
C VAL A 82 -14.12 -7.11 4.76
N LEU A 83 -14.36 -6.44 3.62
CA LEU A 83 -15.44 -6.77 2.71
C LEU A 83 -14.81 -7.35 1.44
N GLY A 84 -15.11 -8.60 1.11
CA GLY A 84 -14.49 -9.25 -0.05
C GLY A 84 -15.48 -9.97 -0.95
N TRP A 85 -15.27 -9.86 -2.26
CA TRP A 85 -16.01 -10.66 -3.23
C TRP A 85 -15.43 -12.08 -3.30
N SER A 86 -16.31 -13.07 -3.19
CA SER A 86 -15.99 -14.47 -3.37
C SER A 86 -16.42 -14.91 -4.77
N ASN A 87 -15.45 -15.35 -5.58
CA ASN A 87 -15.74 -15.80 -6.94
C ASN A 87 -16.44 -17.17 -6.97
N SER A 88 -16.36 -17.96 -5.89
CA SER A 88 -16.95 -19.31 -5.84
C SER A 88 -18.47 -19.28 -5.74
N ASP A 89 -19.03 -18.33 -5.00
CA ASP A 89 -20.46 -18.17 -4.79
C ASP A 89 -21.02 -16.86 -5.35
N SER A 90 -20.16 -15.99 -5.89
CA SER A 90 -20.55 -14.68 -6.44
C SER A 90 -21.27 -13.81 -5.43
N LEU A 91 -20.80 -13.83 -4.18
CA LEU A 91 -21.34 -13.02 -3.08
C LEU A 91 -20.26 -12.10 -2.51
N TRP A 92 -20.71 -10.98 -1.95
CA TRP A 92 -19.90 -10.16 -1.06
C TRP A 92 -19.95 -10.71 0.36
N HIS A 93 -18.80 -10.87 1.01
CA HIS A 93 -18.69 -11.32 2.39
C HIS A 93 -18.07 -10.22 3.25
N LEU A 94 -18.82 -9.77 4.26
CA LEU A 94 -18.30 -8.93 5.33
C LEU A 94 -17.84 -9.83 6.47
N GLY A 95 -16.65 -9.56 6.99
CA GLY A 95 -16.11 -10.26 8.13
C GLY A 95 -14.94 -9.52 8.75
N ILE A 96 -14.38 -10.14 9.79
CA ILE A 96 -13.21 -9.65 10.50
C ILE A 96 -12.04 -10.61 10.35
N MET A 97 -10.84 -10.04 10.34
CA MET A 97 -9.58 -10.78 10.39
C MET A 97 -9.07 -10.78 11.83
N LEU A 98 -9.02 -11.95 12.46
CA LEU A 98 -8.56 -12.12 13.84
C LEU A 98 -7.02 -12.14 13.93
N THR A 99 -6.49 -11.84 15.12
CA THR A 99 -5.06 -12.04 15.41
C THR A 99 -4.68 -13.53 15.39
N PRO A 100 -3.39 -13.87 15.24
CA PRO A 100 -2.94 -15.26 15.20
C PRO A 100 -3.37 -16.08 16.42
N GLU A 101 -3.45 -15.47 17.60
CA GLU A 101 -3.78 -16.13 18.86
C GLU A 101 -5.22 -16.65 18.87
N LEU A 102 -6.18 -15.82 18.44
CA LEU A 102 -7.58 -16.26 18.28
C LEU A 102 -7.79 -17.17 17.07
N ALA A 103 -6.96 -17.01 16.02
CA ALA A 103 -7.10 -17.80 14.80
C ALA A 103 -6.57 -19.23 14.94
N ALA A 104 -5.55 -19.46 15.78
CA ALA A 104 -4.92 -20.75 15.98
C ALA A 104 -5.91 -21.87 16.34
N PRO A 105 -6.81 -21.74 17.34
CA PRO A 105 -7.79 -22.78 17.66
C PRO A 105 -8.89 -22.93 16.59
N ARG A 106 -9.14 -21.89 15.77
CA ARG A 106 -10.19 -21.87 14.73
C ARG A 106 -9.73 -22.49 13.41
N GLY A 107 -8.42 -22.62 13.20
CA GLY A 107 -7.84 -22.99 11.90
C GLY A 107 -7.99 -21.93 10.80
N SER A 108 -8.53 -20.75 11.12
CA SER A 108 -8.69 -19.65 10.16
C SER A 108 -8.64 -18.30 10.87
N ARG A 109 -8.03 -17.31 10.20
CA ARG A 109 -8.06 -15.90 10.63
C ARG A 109 -9.34 -15.19 10.23
N TRP A 110 -10.06 -15.74 9.25
CA TRP A 110 -11.30 -15.16 8.75
C TRP A 110 -12.47 -15.52 9.67
N CYS A 111 -13.29 -14.53 10.02
CA CYS A 111 -14.59 -14.73 10.64
C CYS A 111 -15.62 -13.94 9.84
N GLU A 112 -16.42 -14.65 9.06
CA GLU A 112 -17.55 -14.07 8.33
C GLU A 112 -18.63 -13.57 9.32
N ILE A 113 -19.33 -12.50 8.95
CA ILE A 113 -20.39 -11.87 9.73
C ILE A 113 -21.68 -11.77 8.91
N ALA A 114 -21.60 -11.29 7.67
CA ALA A 114 -22.75 -11.06 6.80
C ALA A 114 -22.38 -11.19 5.33
N ARG A 115 -23.36 -11.39 4.45
CA ARG A 115 -23.16 -11.51 3.00
C ARG A 115 -24.23 -10.82 2.17
N TRP A 116 -23.91 -10.43 0.94
CA TRP A 116 -24.82 -9.80 -0.03
C TRP A 116 -24.73 -10.48 -1.39
N ASN A 117 -25.88 -10.62 -2.05
CA ASN A 117 -26.03 -11.11 -3.42
C ASN A 117 -25.90 -10.01 -4.48
N GLU A 118 -26.16 -8.76 -4.12
CA GLU A 118 -26.08 -7.64 -5.04
C GLU A 118 -24.63 -7.31 -5.38
N ALA A 119 -24.25 -7.44 -6.66
CA ALA A 119 -22.90 -7.13 -7.13
C ALA A 119 -22.49 -5.68 -6.82
N GLU A 120 -23.45 -4.75 -6.79
CA GLU A 120 -23.24 -3.33 -6.49
C GLU A 120 -23.02 -3.06 -5.01
N ALA A 121 -23.39 -3.97 -4.11
CA ALA A 121 -23.34 -3.73 -2.67
C ALA A 121 -21.92 -3.47 -2.14
N GLY A 122 -20.89 -4.05 -2.77
CA GLY A 122 -19.49 -3.82 -2.42
C GLY A 122 -18.74 -2.82 -3.31
N LEU A 123 -19.42 -2.08 -4.19
CA LEU A 123 -18.82 -0.91 -4.83
C LEU A 123 -18.56 0.20 -3.78
N PRO A 124 -17.61 1.11 -4.00
CA PRO A 124 -17.44 2.28 -3.13
C PRO A 124 -18.77 3.05 -2.99
N GLY A 125 -19.28 3.15 -1.77
CA GLY A 125 -20.59 3.77 -1.47
C GLY A 125 -21.78 2.80 -1.47
N GLY A 126 -21.59 1.54 -1.84
CA GLY A 126 -22.60 0.48 -1.75
C GLY A 126 -22.92 0.09 -0.30
N ALA A 127 -24.07 -0.56 -0.10
CA ALA A 127 -24.60 -0.85 1.23
C ALA A 127 -23.68 -1.78 2.06
N ALA A 128 -23.06 -2.79 1.45
CA ALA A 128 -22.11 -3.66 2.14
C ALA A 128 -20.83 -2.90 2.51
N ALA A 129 -20.33 -2.04 1.62
CA ALA A 129 -19.16 -1.20 1.89
C ALA A 129 -19.45 -0.22 3.04
N GLN A 130 -20.62 0.40 3.06
CA GLN A 130 -21.08 1.25 4.16
C GLN A 130 -21.13 0.49 5.50
N ALA A 131 -21.71 -0.71 5.51
CA ALA A 131 -21.77 -1.56 6.69
C ALA A 131 -20.38 -1.93 7.23
N GLY A 132 -19.45 -2.29 6.35
CA GLY A 132 -18.08 -2.63 6.73
C GLY A 132 -17.26 -1.44 7.21
N MET A 133 -17.38 -0.27 6.58
CA MET A 133 -16.73 0.96 7.03
C MET A 133 -17.24 1.39 8.41
N ALA A 134 -18.55 1.31 8.66
CA ALA A 134 -19.13 1.63 9.94
C ALA A 134 -18.66 0.69 11.06
N LEU A 135 -18.61 -0.63 10.80
CA LEU A 135 -18.07 -1.60 11.76
C LEU A 135 -16.59 -1.32 12.06
N ALA A 136 -15.78 -1.04 11.04
CA ALA A 136 -14.37 -0.71 11.19
C ALA A 136 -14.17 0.54 12.05
N TYR A 137 -14.99 1.56 11.84
CA TYR A 137 -15.01 2.78 12.64
C TYR A 137 -15.36 2.50 14.11
N MET A 138 -16.43 1.73 14.39
CA MET A 138 -16.82 1.38 15.77
C MET A 138 -15.71 0.63 16.52
N LEU A 139 -15.00 -0.25 15.82
CA LEU A 139 -13.91 -1.05 16.39
C LEU A 139 -12.56 -0.31 16.44
N GLY A 140 -12.43 0.89 15.86
CA GLY A 140 -11.14 1.56 15.72
C GLY A 140 -10.13 0.75 14.89
N ARG A 141 -10.59 0.00 13.89
CA ARG A 141 -9.76 -0.85 13.03
C ARG A 141 -9.83 -0.42 11.57
N SER A 142 -8.84 -0.86 10.78
CA SER A 142 -8.82 -0.57 9.35
C SER A 142 -9.92 -1.35 8.60
N PHE A 143 -10.48 -0.72 7.56
CA PHE A 143 -11.39 -1.35 6.61
C PHE A 143 -10.62 -1.70 5.32
N ASN A 144 -10.84 -2.90 4.78
CA ASN A 144 -10.23 -3.35 3.54
C ASN A 144 -11.28 -3.90 2.57
N LEU A 145 -11.37 -3.33 1.37
CA LEU A 145 -12.26 -3.77 0.32
C LEU A 145 -11.51 -4.65 -0.69
N VAL A 146 -12.01 -5.86 -0.93
CA VAL A 146 -11.45 -6.81 -1.91
C VAL A 146 -12.44 -6.96 -3.07
N PRO A 147 -12.22 -6.29 -4.21
CA PRO A 147 -13.16 -6.32 -5.33
C PRO A 147 -13.21 -7.70 -6.01
N PRO A 148 -14.25 -7.95 -6.84
CA PRO A 148 -14.30 -9.12 -7.71
C PRO A 148 -13.03 -9.24 -8.53
N ARG A 149 -12.55 -10.47 -8.73
CA ARG A 149 -11.47 -10.67 -9.70
C ARG A 149 -12.06 -10.47 -11.08
N THR A 150 -11.70 -9.38 -11.74
CA THR A 150 -11.99 -9.23 -13.16
C THR A 150 -11.36 -10.43 -13.87
N PRO A 151 -12.14 -11.28 -14.57
CA PRO A 151 -11.56 -12.36 -15.35
C PRO A 151 -10.55 -11.71 -16.29
N ALA A 152 -9.28 -12.09 -16.17
CA ALA A 152 -8.23 -11.54 -16.99
C ALA A 152 -8.68 -11.68 -18.44
N ALA A 153 -8.84 -10.55 -19.14
CA ALA A 153 -9.25 -10.56 -20.53
C ALA A 153 -8.33 -11.54 -21.27
N PRO A 154 -8.86 -12.53 -22.01
CA PRO A 154 -8.02 -13.43 -22.76
C PRO A 154 -7.12 -12.59 -23.64
N LEU A 155 -5.82 -12.79 -23.49
CA LEU A 155 -4.78 -12.15 -24.30
C LEU A 155 -4.89 -12.68 -25.74
N ASN A 156 -5.95 -12.32 -26.45
CA ASN A 156 -6.07 -12.55 -27.88
C ASN A 156 -5.30 -11.45 -28.60
N GLY A 157 -4.00 -11.70 -28.76
CA GLY A 157 -3.15 -10.96 -29.67
C GLY A 157 -3.54 -11.21 -31.12
N SER A 158 -4.42 -10.34 -31.63
CA SER A 158 -4.53 -10.03 -33.06
C SER A 158 -4.92 -8.57 -33.16
N ALA A 159 -3.93 -7.70 -33.34
CA ALA A 159 -4.16 -6.29 -33.62
C ALA A 159 -4.63 -6.14 -35.08
N PRO A 160 -5.78 -5.50 -35.36
CA PRO A 160 -5.94 -4.77 -36.60
C PRO A 160 -5.38 -3.37 -36.40
N GLN A 161 -4.36 -3.04 -37.18
CA GLN A 161 -4.04 -1.66 -37.48
C GLN A 161 -5.26 -1.05 -38.19
N THR A 162 -5.83 0.01 -37.64
CA THR A 162 -6.68 0.91 -38.43
C THR A 162 -6.36 2.33 -38.01
N THR A 163 -5.47 2.94 -38.79
CA THR A 163 -5.29 4.38 -38.90
C THR A 163 -6.58 4.96 -39.47
N THR A 164 -7.21 5.90 -38.78
CA THR A 164 -8.11 6.87 -39.41
C THR A 164 -7.97 8.21 -38.68
N GLN A 165 -7.34 9.17 -39.36
CA GLN A 165 -7.31 10.57 -39.00
C GLN A 165 -8.57 11.27 -39.56
N VAL A 166 -9.31 11.89 -38.64
CA VAL A 166 -10.00 13.20 -38.65
C VAL A 166 -10.68 13.72 -39.93
N ALA A 167 -11.96 14.07 -39.80
CA ALA A 167 -12.53 15.27 -40.40
C ALA A 167 -13.40 16.02 -39.39
N PHE A 168 -13.06 17.28 -39.14
CA PHE A 168 -13.80 18.25 -38.33
C PHE A 168 -15.11 18.65 -39.05
N GLY A 169 -16.25 18.49 -38.37
CA GLY A 169 -17.55 19.01 -38.79
C GLY A 169 -18.10 19.93 -37.71
N ALA A 170 -18.28 21.20 -38.06
CA ALA A 170 -18.85 22.24 -37.22
C ALA A 170 -20.37 22.06 -37.03
N GLY A 171 -20.86 22.48 -35.86
CA GLY A 171 -22.24 22.93 -35.67
C GLY A 171 -23.15 22.00 -34.86
N ALA A 172 -23.30 22.29 -33.57
CA ALA A 172 -24.58 22.13 -32.86
C ALA A 172 -24.51 22.79 -31.47
N THR A 173 -25.17 23.94 -31.34
CA THR A 173 -25.46 24.64 -30.09
C THR A 173 -26.38 23.77 -29.24
N ARG A 174 -25.87 23.12 -28.18
CA ARG A 174 -26.69 22.31 -27.27
C ARG A 174 -27.18 23.16 -26.10
N ARG A 175 -28.50 23.37 -26.07
CA ARG A 175 -29.28 24.11 -25.08
C ARG A 175 -29.18 23.45 -23.70
N ALA A 176 -28.86 24.23 -22.67
CA ALA A 176 -28.85 23.78 -21.28
C ALA A 176 -30.27 23.43 -20.78
N PRO A 177 -30.46 22.36 -20.00
CA PRO A 177 -31.73 22.12 -19.33
C PRO A 177 -31.88 23.06 -18.12
N GLN A 178 -32.99 23.80 -18.09
CA GLN A 178 -33.43 24.55 -16.92
C GLN A 178 -33.83 23.57 -15.80
N VAL A 179 -33.19 23.71 -14.64
CA VAL A 179 -33.55 23.00 -13.41
C VAL A 179 -34.55 23.87 -12.64
N SER A 180 -35.78 23.38 -12.50
CA SER A 180 -36.80 24.00 -11.65
C SER A 180 -36.47 23.79 -10.17
N PRO A 181 -36.66 24.81 -9.31
CA PRO A 181 -36.45 24.66 -7.87
C PRO A 181 -37.58 23.84 -7.25
N VAL A 182 -37.23 22.72 -6.61
CA VAL A 182 -38.16 21.90 -5.82
C VAL A 182 -38.30 22.53 -4.44
N THR A 183 -39.48 23.09 -4.17
CA THR A 183 -39.92 23.57 -2.86
C THR A 183 -40.03 22.39 -1.90
N ARG A 184 -39.16 22.38 -0.88
CA ARG A 184 -39.18 21.37 0.19
C ARG A 184 -40.21 21.78 1.25
N PRO A 185 -41.19 20.93 1.62
CA PRO A 185 -42.10 21.24 2.71
C PRO A 185 -41.38 21.17 4.07
N THR A 186 -41.60 22.21 4.88
CA THR A 186 -41.18 22.31 6.28
C THR A 186 -41.97 21.29 7.11
N PRO A 187 -41.33 20.33 7.80
CA PRO A 187 -42.02 19.53 8.79
C PRO A 187 -42.23 20.36 10.06
N ALA A 188 -43.47 20.33 10.56
CA ALA A 188 -43.84 20.87 11.85
C ALA A 188 -43.06 20.13 12.96
N TYR A 189 -42.28 20.89 13.73
CA TYR A 189 -41.62 20.41 14.94
C TYR A 189 -42.69 20.09 16.00
N LEU A 190 -42.86 18.81 16.30
CA LEU A 190 -43.46 18.34 17.54
C LEU A 190 -42.44 18.55 18.66
N SER A 191 -42.78 19.42 19.59
CA SER A 191 -42.05 19.67 20.84
C SER A 191 -42.14 18.44 21.75
N GLU A 192 -41.05 17.67 21.81
CA GLU A 192 -40.82 16.68 22.88
C GLU A 192 -40.20 17.36 24.12
N PRO A 193 -40.58 16.95 25.34
CA PRO A 193 -40.08 17.50 26.60
C PRO A 193 -38.61 17.11 26.86
N PRO A 194 -37.89 17.87 27.71
CA PRO A 194 -36.46 17.73 27.90
C PRO A 194 -36.12 16.45 28.68
N THR A 195 -35.57 15.47 27.98
CA THR A 195 -34.92 14.30 28.58
C THR A 195 -33.52 14.69 29.04
N GLU A 196 -33.24 14.38 30.30
CA GLU A 196 -32.04 14.67 31.06
C GLU A 196 -30.74 14.50 30.25
N THR A 197 -30.03 15.61 30.08
CA THR A 197 -28.70 15.67 29.49
C THR A 197 -27.74 14.81 30.31
N PRO A 198 -27.19 13.71 29.77
CA PRO A 198 -26.09 13.04 30.44
C PRO A 198 -24.91 14.02 30.47
N THR A 199 -24.44 14.31 31.67
CA THR A 199 -23.20 15.06 31.92
C THR A 199 -22.05 14.32 31.24
N LEU A 200 -21.79 14.68 29.98
CA LEU A 200 -20.60 14.29 29.23
C LEU A 200 -19.41 14.80 30.03
N GLU A 201 -18.76 13.89 30.73
CA GLU A 201 -17.47 14.10 31.36
C GLU A 201 -16.54 14.68 30.29
N ALA A 202 -16.20 15.96 30.45
CA ALA A 202 -15.52 16.76 29.46
C ALA A 202 -14.16 16.10 29.19
N VAL A 203 -14.08 15.34 28.10
CA VAL A 203 -12.81 14.84 27.56
C VAL A 203 -11.93 16.06 27.36
N ALA A 204 -10.89 16.18 28.19
CA ALA A 204 -9.99 17.32 28.16
C ALA A 204 -9.56 17.55 26.70
N PRO A 205 -9.68 18.79 26.18
CA PRO A 205 -9.35 19.08 24.80
C PRO A 205 -7.94 18.59 24.52
N VAL A 206 -7.81 17.63 23.61
CA VAL A 206 -6.50 17.16 23.14
C VAL A 206 -5.80 18.40 22.60
N PRO A 207 -4.66 18.81 23.19
CA PRO A 207 -3.98 20.01 22.76
C PRO A 207 -3.70 19.91 21.27
N PRO A 208 -3.99 20.95 20.48
CA PRO A 208 -3.78 20.92 19.04
C PRO A 208 -2.33 20.56 18.75
N ALA A 209 -2.12 19.60 17.84
CA ALA A 209 -0.79 19.23 17.41
C ALA A 209 -0.08 20.50 16.91
N PRO A 210 1.18 20.76 17.34
CA PRO A 210 1.89 21.97 16.93
C PRO A 210 1.96 22.05 15.41
N GLU A 211 1.52 23.19 14.85
CA GLU A 211 1.54 23.44 13.42
C GLU A 211 2.99 23.50 12.95
N ARG A 212 3.42 22.44 12.25
CA ARG A 212 4.81 22.27 11.87
C ARG A 212 5.01 22.74 10.43
N THR A 213 5.64 23.89 10.27
CA THR A 213 6.05 24.41 8.96
C THR A 213 7.46 23.95 8.63
N LEU A 214 7.64 22.66 8.35
CA LEU A 214 8.89 22.24 7.71
C LEU A 214 8.90 22.77 6.28
N PRO A 215 9.96 23.48 5.86
CA PRO A 215 10.08 23.90 4.46
C PRO A 215 10.12 22.65 3.59
N ILE A 216 9.14 22.50 2.71
CA ILE A 216 9.09 21.39 1.76
C ILE A 216 10.39 21.44 0.96
N PRO A 217 11.16 20.33 0.88
CA PRO A 217 12.38 20.32 0.12
C PRO A 217 12.08 20.74 -1.33
N GLN A 218 12.89 21.63 -1.87
CA GLN A 218 12.70 22.14 -3.24
C GLN A 218 13.42 21.22 -4.23
N LEU A 219 12.89 21.14 -5.45
CA LEU A 219 13.58 20.50 -6.57
C LEU A 219 14.95 21.18 -6.78
N PRO A 220 16.01 20.42 -7.08
CA PRO A 220 16.00 18.99 -7.41
C PRO A 220 16.07 18.06 -6.18
N PHE A 221 15.35 16.93 -6.23
CA PHE A 221 15.43 15.91 -5.17
C PHE A 221 16.49 14.86 -5.50
N LYS A 222 17.45 14.68 -4.60
CA LYS A 222 18.43 13.59 -4.69
C LYS A 222 17.99 12.44 -3.80
N THR A 223 17.79 11.25 -4.38
CA THR A 223 17.44 10.02 -3.65
C THR A 223 18.44 8.92 -4.02
N GLY A 224 19.43 8.72 -3.16
CA GLY A 224 20.64 7.96 -3.49
C GLY A 224 21.26 8.35 -4.83
N MET A 225 21.21 7.43 -5.79
CA MET A 225 21.79 7.58 -7.13
C MET A 225 20.81 8.09 -8.20
N TRP A 226 19.70 8.70 -7.79
CA TRP A 226 18.71 9.29 -8.68
C TRP A 226 18.48 10.76 -8.35
N LEU A 227 18.19 11.55 -9.38
CA LEU A 227 17.95 12.99 -9.29
C LEU A 227 16.64 13.31 -10.00
N LEU A 228 15.66 13.82 -9.24
CA LEU A 228 14.39 14.30 -9.78
C LEU A 228 14.50 15.79 -10.06
N GLU A 229 14.40 16.15 -11.32
CA GLU A 229 14.44 17.53 -11.80
C GLU A 229 13.15 17.87 -12.54
N ARG A 230 12.79 19.16 -12.60
CA ARG A 230 11.69 19.66 -13.42
C ARG A 230 12.28 20.39 -14.62
N ASP A 231 11.91 19.94 -15.81
CA ASP A 231 12.27 20.60 -17.06
C ASP A 231 11.52 21.95 -17.20
N PRO A 232 11.99 22.92 -18.02
CA PRO A 232 11.26 24.16 -18.26
C PRO A 232 9.83 23.95 -18.76
N ASP A 233 9.58 22.85 -19.49
CA ASP A 233 8.26 22.44 -19.97
C ASP A 233 7.36 21.85 -18.87
N GLY A 234 7.79 21.86 -17.61
CA GLY A 234 7.05 21.32 -16.47
C GLY A 234 7.10 19.79 -16.34
N VAL A 235 7.66 19.08 -17.32
CA VAL A 235 7.87 17.63 -17.29
C VAL A 235 8.88 17.29 -16.20
N LEU A 236 8.56 16.32 -15.34
CA LEU A 236 9.52 15.82 -14.35
C LEU A 236 10.38 14.73 -14.97
N ARG A 237 11.69 14.83 -14.76
CA ARG A 237 12.68 13.85 -15.19
C ARG A 237 13.40 13.30 -13.96
N TYR A 238 13.18 12.02 -13.68
CA TYR A 238 13.96 11.29 -12.68
C TYR A 238 15.13 10.61 -13.38
N ARG A 239 16.31 11.22 -13.31
CA ARG A 239 17.49 10.75 -14.01
C ARG A 239 18.42 9.99 -13.06
N ARG A 240 18.98 8.88 -13.52
CA ARG A 240 20.04 8.17 -12.79
C ARG A 240 21.34 8.97 -12.84
N SER A 241 22.00 9.10 -11.69
CA SER A 241 23.24 9.89 -11.58
C SER A 241 24.36 9.25 -12.40
N PRO A 242 25.26 10.05 -13.02
CA PRO A 242 26.41 9.51 -13.74
C PRO A 242 27.37 8.75 -12.81
N ALA A 243 27.37 9.08 -11.51
CA ALA A 243 28.18 8.37 -10.51
C ALA A 243 27.86 6.87 -10.43
N TRP A 244 26.61 6.47 -10.72
CA TRP A 244 26.20 5.06 -10.71
C TRP A 244 26.92 4.27 -11.81
N MET A 245 27.03 4.88 -13.00
CA MET A 245 27.72 4.29 -14.13
C MET A 245 29.22 4.18 -13.85
N TRP A 246 29.82 5.24 -13.30
CA TRP A 246 31.24 5.26 -12.94
C TRP A 246 31.59 4.23 -11.87
N GLN A 247 30.78 4.08 -10.82
CA GLN A 247 31.04 3.10 -9.76
C GLN A 247 31.03 1.66 -10.30
N ARG A 248 30.12 1.35 -11.23
CA ARG A 248 30.03 0.03 -11.88
C ARG A 248 31.16 -0.20 -12.88
N LEU A 249 31.48 0.82 -13.67
CA LEU A 249 32.60 0.75 -14.61
C LEU A 249 33.93 0.54 -13.88
N TRP A 250 34.16 1.26 -12.78
CA TRP A 250 35.36 1.08 -11.96
C TRP A 250 35.46 -0.34 -11.40
N ARG A 251 34.34 -0.91 -10.92
CA ARG A 251 34.29 -2.30 -10.47
C ARG A 251 34.60 -3.28 -11.60
N ALA A 252 34.05 -3.05 -12.80
CA ALA A 252 34.34 -3.88 -13.97
C ALA A 252 35.82 -3.79 -14.39
N VAL A 253 36.40 -2.60 -14.42
CA VAL A 253 37.83 -2.37 -14.69
C VAL A 253 38.70 -3.07 -13.65
N TRP A 254 38.33 -2.97 -12.37
CA TRP A 254 39.05 -3.65 -11.28
C TRP A 254 39.04 -5.17 -11.43
N TYR A 255 37.89 -5.77 -11.76
CA TYR A 255 37.82 -7.21 -12.00
C TYR A 255 38.55 -7.62 -13.29
N ALA A 256 38.48 -6.81 -14.35
CA ALA A 256 39.24 -7.07 -15.58
C ALA A 256 40.76 -7.04 -15.35
N PHE A 257 41.24 -6.14 -14.47
CA PHE A 257 42.62 -6.10 -14.04
C PHE A 257 43.03 -7.41 -13.33
N TRP A 258 42.21 -7.92 -12.41
CA TRP A 258 42.48 -9.21 -11.75
C TRP A 258 42.43 -10.39 -12.71
N VAL A 259 41.51 -10.40 -13.67
CA VAL A 259 41.47 -11.41 -14.75
C VAL A 259 42.82 -11.45 -15.49
N ALA A 260 43.35 -10.28 -15.88
CA ALA A 260 44.63 -10.20 -16.56
C ALA A 260 45.79 -10.74 -15.69
N ILE A 261 45.81 -10.41 -14.39
CA ILE A 261 46.80 -10.95 -13.44
C ILE A 261 46.70 -12.47 -13.35
N TYR A 262 45.51 -13.03 -13.16
CA TYR A 262 45.35 -14.48 -13.03
C TYR A 262 45.76 -15.22 -14.30
N ILE A 263 45.41 -14.69 -15.47
CA ILE A 263 45.83 -15.27 -16.76
C ILE A 263 47.35 -15.22 -16.90
N LEU A 264 47.98 -14.09 -16.57
CA LEU A 264 49.43 -13.92 -16.65
C LEU A 264 50.16 -14.87 -15.68
N LEU A 265 49.69 -14.97 -14.43
CA LEU A 265 50.25 -15.87 -13.43
C LEU A 265 50.09 -17.34 -13.85
N SER A 266 48.90 -17.76 -14.28
CA SER A 266 48.67 -19.12 -14.78
C SER A 266 49.55 -19.42 -15.99
N TYR A 267 49.69 -18.48 -16.94
CA TYR A 267 50.56 -18.63 -18.10
C TYR A 267 52.04 -18.72 -17.71
N ALA A 268 52.50 -17.86 -16.79
CA ALA A 268 53.86 -17.91 -16.29
C ALA A 268 54.14 -19.25 -15.61
N THR A 269 53.24 -19.72 -14.73
CA THR A 269 53.40 -21.02 -14.05
C THR A 269 53.43 -22.21 -15.01
N LEU A 270 52.68 -22.17 -16.11
CA LEU A 270 52.70 -23.24 -17.13
C LEU A 270 53.99 -23.26 -17.96
N ASN A 271 54.61 -22.10 -18.20
CA ASN A 271 55.79 -21.99 -19.08
C ASN A 271 57.12 -21.95 -18.35
N SER A 272 57.16 -21.43 -17.13
CA SER A 272 58.36 -21.48 -16.32
C SER A 272 58.45 -22.88 -15.71
N THR A 273 59.56 -23.56 -15.92
CA THR A 273 60.05 -24.62 -15.01
C THR A 273 60.46 -23.98 -13.69
N LEU A 274 59.53 -23.29 -13.02
CA LEU A 274 59.59 -23.00 -11.60
C LEU A 274 59.48 -24.37 -10.93
N ALA A 275 60.61 -25.09 -10.87
CA ALA A 275 60.79 -26.19 -9.97
C ALA A 275 60.59 -25.61 -8.57
N LEU A 276 59.34 -25.65 -8.10
CA LEU A 276 59.03 -25.44 -6.69
C LEU A 276 59.97 -26.39 -5.96
N PRO A 277 60.95 -25.89 -5.19
CA PRO A 277 61.80 -26.78 -4.41
C PRO A 277 60.85 -27.66 -3.60
N ASN A 278 61.16 -28.96 -3.50
CA ASN A 278 60.44 -29.95 -2.71
C ASN A 278 60.47 -29.58 -1.21
N ALA A 279 59.95 -28.40 -0.85
CA ALA A 279 59.64 -27.99 0.50
C ALA A 279 58.42 -28.83 0.88
N GLY A 280 58.63 -29.79 1.79
CA GLY A 280 57.69 -30.84 2.19
C GLY A 280 56.41 -30.35 2.88
N THR A 281 55.68 -29.42 2.26
CA THR A 281 54.46 -28.81 2.76
C THR A 281 53.25 -29.30 1.96
N MET A 282 52.58 -30.32 2.50
CA MET A 282 51.14 -30.67 2.56
C MET A 282 50.08 -30.16 1.53
N LEU A 283 50.43 -29.58 0.38
CA LEU A 283 49.44 -29.27 -0.67
C LEU A 283 49.35 -30.44 -1.66
N PRO A 284 48.17 -31.09 -1.80
CA PRO A 284 48.04 -32.40 -2.44
C PRO A 284 48.29 -32.48 -3.96
N SER A 285 48.64 -31.39 -4.65
CA SER A 285 49.19 -31.42 -6.03
C SER A 285 49.43 -29.99 -6.54
N PRO A 286 50.67 -29.54 -6.73
CA PRO A 286 50.96 -28.19 -7.24
C PRO A 286 50.48 -27.97 -8.69
N GLU A 287 50.26 -29.06 -9.43
CA GLU A 287 49.78 -29.05 -10.82
C GLU A 287 48.39 -28.42 -10.98
N ILE A 288 47.58 -28.35 -9.91
CA ILE A 288 46.22 -27.78 -9.96
C ILE A 288 46.25 -26.23 -9.98
N LEU A 289 47.31 -25.61 -9.50
CA LEU A 289 47.36 -24.15 -9.29
C LEU A 289 47.12 -23.31 -10.56
N PRO A 290 47.72 -23.62 -11.73
CA PRO A 290 47.47 -22.85 -12.95
C PRO A 290 46.02 -22.96 -13.40
N TYR A 291 45.42 -24.15 -13.29
CA TYR A 291 44.01 -24.38 -13.65
C TYR A 291 43.06 -23.65 -12.70
N LEU A 292 43.37 -23.59 -11.40
CA LEU A 292 42.60 -22.80 -10.44
C LEU A 292 42.63 -21.30 -10.79
N GLY A 293 43.80 -20.79 -11.19
CA GLY A 293 43.95 -19.41 -11.67
C GLY A 293 43.11 -19.12 -12.92
N ILE A 294 43.12 -20.03 -13.90
CA ILE A 294 42.27 -19.93 -15.12
C ILE A 294 40.78 -19.98 -14.75
N GLY A 295 40.39 -20.89 -13.85
CA GLY A 295 39.00 -21.00 -13.37
C GLY A 295 38.51 -19.72 -12.69
N SER A 296 39.36 -19.12 -11.86
CA SER A 296 39.07 -17.85 -11.19
C SER A 296 38.99 -16.68 -12.19
N ALA A 297 39.89 -16.64 -13.18
CA ALA A 297 39.83 -15.67 -14.27
C ALA A 297 38.54 -15.77 -15.09
N ALA A 298 38.09 -16.99 -15.41
CA ALA A 298 36.84 -17.22 -16.14
C ALA A 298 35.61 -16.74 -15.33
N LEU A 299 35.58 -17.02 -14.03
CA LEU A 299 34.51 -16.55 -13.13
C LEU A 299 34.47 -15.02 -13.07
N LEU A 300 35.62 -14.38 -12.85
CA LEU A 300 35.71 -12.92 -12.81
C LEU A 300 35.34 -12.28 -14.15
N LEU A 301 35.73 -12.90 -15.27
CA LEU A 301 35.31 -12.44 -16.61
C LEU A 301 33.78 -12.51 -16.77
N GLY A 302 33.15 -13.59 -16.28
CA GLY A 302 31.69 -13.70 -16.23
C GLY A 302 31.04 -12.58 -15.42
N LEU A 303 31.60 -12.21 -14.27
CA LEU A 303 31.14 -11.07 -13.46
C LEU A 303 31.32 -9.73 -14.19
N VAL A 304 32.44 -9.51 -14.88
CA VAL A 304 32.66 -8.30 -15.71
C VAL A 304 31.57 -8.20 -16.78
N LEU A 305 31.33 -9.27 -17.54
CA LEU A 305 30.31 -9.31 -18.57
C LEU A 305 28.91 -9.06 -17.99
N TYR A 306 28.59 -9.67 -16.86
CA TYR A 306 27.34 -9.44 -16.15
C TYR A 306 27.15 -7.95 -15.78
N ILE A 307 28.17 -7.31 -15.21
CA ILE A 307 28.11 -5.88 -14.84
C ILE A 307 27.88 -5.00 -16.08
N LEU A 308 28.58 -5.29 -17.19
CA LEU A 308 28.43 -4.55 -18.44
C LEU A 308 27.05 -4.73 -19.06
N ILE A 309 26.53 -5.96 -19.09
CA ILE A 309 25.17 -6.27 -19.57
C ILE A 309 24.13 -5.55 -18.72
N ASP A 310 24.22 -5.64 -17.39
CA ASP A 310 23.30 -4.95 -16.48
C ASP A 310 23.36 -3.43 -16.66
N MET A 311 24.55 -2.87 -16.89
CA MET A 311 24.72 -1.44 -17.19
C MET A 311 24.03 -1.02 -18.50
N ILE A 312 24.07 -1.86 -19.54
CA ILE A 312 23.43 -1.59 -20.83
C ILE A 312 21.91 -1.77 -20.76
N LEU A 313 21.44 -2.79 -20.04
CA LEU A 313 20.03 -3.17 -19.96
C LEU A 313 19.25 -2.38 -18.90
N SER A 314 19.94 -1.78 -17.93
CA SER A 314 19.32 -0.96 -16.89
C SER A 314 18.65 0.30 -17.45
N PRO A 315 17.42 0.62 -17.02
CA PRO A 315 16.82 1.91 -17.33
C PRO A 315 17.52 3.04 -16.58
N GLY A 316 17.51 4.24 -17.17
CA GLY A 316 18.26 5.40 -16.68
C GLY A 316 17.43 6.68 -16.53
N LEU A 317 16.18 6.68 -17.00
CA LEU A 317 15.32 7.85 -17.00
C LEU A 317 13.88 7.45 -16.73
N VAL A 318 13.24 8.10 -15.76
CA VAL A 318 11.79 8.09 -15.59
C VAL A 318 11.27 9.45 -16.00
N VAL A 319 10.29 9.48 -16.90
CA VAL A 319 9.65 10.71 -17.36
C VAL A 319 8.22 10.72 -16.83
N ILE A 320 7.85 11.80 -16.14
CA ILE A 320 6.49 12.04 -15.65
C ILE A 320 5.97 13.29 -16.35
N ASP A 321 5.02 13.07 -17.25
CA ASP A 321 4.42 14.12 -18.07
C ASP A 321 3.13 14.62 -17.40
N PRO A 322 3.04 15.91 -16.99
CA PRO A 322 1.84 16.47 -16.38
C PRO A 322 0.67 16.60 -17.36
N TYR A 323 0.94 16.79 -18.65
CA TYR A 323 -0.08 17.05 -19.66
C TYR A 323 -0.79 15.76 -20.06
N THR A 324 -0.03 14.71 -20.34
CA THR A 324 -0.61 13.40 -20.64
C THR A 324 -0.93 12.59 -19.40
N ARG A 325 -0.51 13.05 -18.22
CA ARG A 325 -0.57 12.34 -16.93
C ARG A 325 -0.05 10.91 -17.05
N THR A 326 1.09 10.74 -17.73
CA THR A 326 1.73 9.43 -17.88
C THR A 326 3.08 9.40 -17.21
N ILE A 327 3.40 8.26 -16.60
CA ILE A 327 4.73 7.94 -16.11
C ILE A 327 5.34 6.84 -16.99
N ARG A 328 6.55 7.09 -17.49
CA ARG A 328 7.25 6.21 -18.42
C ARG A 328 8.66 5.94 -17.93
N MET A 329 9.08 4.68 -17.98
CA MET A 329 10.47 4.30 -17.75
C MET A 329 11.16 4.13 -19.10
N GLN A 330 12.25 4.85 -19.29
CA GLN A 330 13.02 4.87 -20.51
C GLN A 330 14.43 4.29 -20.30
N ARG A 331 14.86 3.56 -21.32
CA ARG A 331 16.23 3.07 -21.49
C ARG A 331 16.74 3.63 -22.80
N ARG A 332 17.61 4.65 -22.70
CA ARG A 332 17.97 5.50 -23.85
C ARG A 332 16.68 6.07 -24.46
N ASP A 333 16.43 5.81 -25.74
CA ASP A 333 15.24 6.29 -26.45
C ASP A 333 14.08 5.28 -26.45
N GLN A 334 14.27 4.09 -25.88
CA GLN A 334 13.24 3.06 -25.83
C GLN A 334 12.42 3.15 -24.54
N THR A 335 11.10 3.16 -24.68
CA THR A 335 10.18 3.03 -23.54
C THR A 335 10.13 1.58 -23.11
N VAL A 336 10.59 1.29 -21.89
CA VAL A 336 10.56 -0.05 -21.29
C VAL A 336 9.13 -0.38 -20.84
N TRP A 337 8.48 0.59 -20.18
CA TRP A 337 7.07 0.51 -19.82
C TRP A 337 6.50 1.91 -19.64
N SER A 338 5.17 2.02 -19.75
CA SER A 338 4.40 3.25 -19.58
C SER A 338 3.11 2.95 -18.83
N LYS A 339 2.69 3.87 -17.95
CA LYS A 339 1.41 3.80 -17.24
C LYS A 339 0.72 5.16 -17.29
N SER A 340 -0.60 5.14 -17.53
CA SER A 340 -1.45 6.31 -17.42
C SER A 340 -1.89 6.51 -15.96
N ALA A 341 -2.07 7.76 -15.53
CA ALA A 341 -2.63 8.05 -14.21
C ALA A 341 -4.02 7.40 -14.02
N ASN A 342 -4.79 7.21 -15.10
CA ASN A 342 -6.09 6.54 -15.02
C ASN A 342 -5.99 5.05 -14.63
N ASP A 343 -4.84 4.41 -14.89
CA ASP A 343 -4.59 3.02 -14.50
C ASP A 343 -4.03 2.91 -13.07
N LEU A 344 -3.70 4.05 -12.47
CA LEU A 344 -3.05 4.16 -11.17
C LEU A 344 -4.04 4.68 -10.13
N GLN A 345 -3.97 4.12 -8.94
CA GLN A 345 -4.79 4.54 -7.81
C GLN A 345 -4.04 5.47 -6.87
N ALA A 346 -2.74 5.23 -6.67
CA ALA A 346 -1.92 6.03 -5.76
C ALA A 346 -0.42 5.85 -6.01
N VAL A 347 0.37 6.78 -5.46
CA VAL A 347 1.83 6.68 -5.36
C VAL A 347 2.21 6.35 -3.93
N TYR A 348 3.03 5.33 -3.73
CA TYR A 348 3.52 4.93 -2.43
C TYR A 348 5.01 5.22 -2.32
N VAL A 349 5.42 5.76 -1.18
CA VAL A 349 6.80 5.75 -0.71
C VAL A 349 6.89 4.80 0.48
N SER A 350 7.75 3.79 0.39
CA SER A 350 7.94 2.80 1.45
C SER A 350 9.34 2.95 2.04
N HIS A 351 9.47 3.12 3.35
CA HIS A 351 10.76 3.15 4.04
C HIS A 351 10.87 2.06 5.10
N VAL A 352 12.05 1.44 5.18
CA VAL A 352 12.48 0.68 6.35
C VAL A 352 13.37 1.58 7.18
N VAL A 353 12.88 1.98 8.35
CA VAL A 353 13.53 2.94 9.25
C VAL A 353 14.01 2.25 10.52
N ASN A 354 15.10 2.78 11.05
CA ASN A 354 15.66 2.43 12.35
C ASN A 354 15.84 3.72 13.15
N LEU A 355 15.19 3.82 14.31
CA LEU A 355 15.28 5.00 15.16
C LEU A 355 16.48 4.82 16.11
N LYS A 356 17.51 5.65 15.92
CA LYS A 356 18.67 5.73 16.81
C LYS A 356 18.49 6.89 17.79
N GLU A 357 18.57 6.60 19.08
CA GLU A 357 18.63 7.62 20.11
C GLU A 357 20.08 7.87 20.53
N ARG A 358 20.56 9.10 20.36
CA ARG A 358 21.90 9.48 20.80
C ARG A 358 21.80 10.45 21.96
N LYS A 359 22.30 10.04 23.14
CA LYS A 359 22.45 10.94 24.28
C LYS A 359 23.55 11.96 23.98
N LYS A 360 23.19 13.24 23.96
CA LYS A 360 24.12 14.37 23.82
C LYS A 360 24.10 15.18 25.11
N ARG A 361 25.20 15.89 25.38
CA ARG A 361 25.33 16.78 26.55
C ARG A 361 24.34 17.95 26.39
N GLY A 362 23.08 17.76 26.76
CA GLY A 362 21.99 18.71 26.56
C GLY A 362 20.64 18.10 26.13
N GLY A 363 20.54 16.78 25.90
CA GLY A 363 19.26 16.14 25.56
C GLY A 363 19.42 14.82 24.81
N ILE A 364 18.29 14.23 24.42
CA ILE A 364 18.23 13.07 23.52
C ILE A 364 18.08 13.60 22.09
N GLU A 365 19.03 13.28 21.23
CA GLU A 365 18.96 13.56 19.79
C GLU A 365 18.40 12.31 19.10
N HIS A 366 17.25 12.44 18.43
CA HIS A 366 16.66 11.36 17.64
C HIS A 366 17.21 11.41 16.22
N GLN A 367 17.78 10.29 15.77
CA GLN A 367 18.27 10.13 14.40
C GLN A 367 17.50 9.01 13.72
N LEU A 368 16.88 9.33 12.58
CA LEU A 368 16.20 8.37 11.73
C LEU A 368 17.21 7.83 10.71
N GLU A 369 17.50 6.54 10.79
CA GLU A 369 18.32 5.82 9.81
C GLU A 369 17.38 5.09 8.84
N ILE A 370 17.32 5.54 7.59
CA ILE A 370 16.55 4.90 6.52
C ILE A 370 17.47 3.89 5.86
N GLN A 371 17.21 2.60 6.07
CA GLN A 371 18.06 1.53 5.54
C GLN A 371 17.66 1.11 4.13
N HIS A 372 16.39 1.33 3.77
CA HIS A 372 15.86 0.94 2.47
C HIS A 372 14.66 1.81 2.13
N GLY A 373 14.63 2.32 0.91
CA GLY A 373 13.53 3.11 0.38
C GLY A 373 13.04 2.63 -0.98
N GLU A 374 11.74 2.66 -1.20
CA GLU A 374 11.12 2.29 -2.48
C GLU A 374 10.02 3.27 -2.89
N LEU A 375 9.95 3.58 -4.19
CA LEU A 375 8.76 4.20 -4.79
C LEU A 375 8.01 3.16 -5.60
N ASN A 376 6.72 3.08 -5.29
CA ASN A 376 5.80 2.13 -5.87
C ASN A 376 4.60 2.86 -6.48
N LEU A 377 4.20 2.44 -7.67
CA LEU A 377 2.93 2.85 -8.25
C LEU A 377 1.90 1.77 -7.93
N HIS A 378 0.83 2.15 -7.26
CA HIS A 378 -0.28 1.24 -7.02
C HIS A 378 -1.20 1.30 -8.24
N SER A 379 -1.06 0.29 -9.11
CA SER A 379 -2.06 -0.01 -10.12
C SER A 379 -3.26 -0.63 -9.40
N GLY A 380 -4.49 -0.32 -9.82
CA GLY A 380 -5.65 -1.06 -9.32
C GLY A 380 -5.43 -2.57 -9.39
N GLU A 381 -6.15 -3.34 -8.55
CA GLU A 381 -5.95 -4.80 -8.34
C GLU A 381 -4.80 -5.19 -7.38
N LYS A 382 -4.38 -4.33 -6.44
CA LYS A 382 -3.29 -4.62 -5.47
C LYS A 382 -1.94 -4.92 -6.12
N LYS A 383 -1.74 -4.47 -7.37
CA LYS A 383 -0.48 -4.63 -8.09
C LYS A 383 0.38 -3.40 -7.82
N PHE A 384 1.50 -3.62 -7.15
CA PHE A 384 2.51 -2.59 -6.94
C PHE A 384 3.57 -2.72 -8.02
N GLN A 385 3.70 -1.68 -8.84
CA GLN A 385 4.81 -1.54 -9.77
C GLN A 385 5.90 -0.72 -9.10
N ARG A 386 6.92 -1.42 -8.60
CA ARG A 386 8.14 -0.76 -8.12
C ARG A 386 8.89 -0.17 -9.30
N PHE A 387 9.25 1.10 -9.21
CA PHE A 387 10.05 1.77 -10.24
C PHE A 387 11.33 2.40 -9.70
N LEU A 388 11.41 2.66 -8.40
CA LEU A 388 12.61 3.16 -7.74
C LEU A 388 12.89 2.33 -6.49
N ARG A 389 14.16 1.98 -6.32
CA ARG A 389 14.69 1.35 -5.10
C ARG A 389 15.98 2.05 -4.73
N VAL A 390 16.09 2.44 -3.47
CA VAL A 390 17.27 3.07 -2.85
C VAL A 390 17.71 2.15 -1.72
N GLU A 391 18.94 1.63 -1.83
CA GLU A 391 19.57 0.77 -0.81
C GLU A 391 20.64 1.51 -0.01
N GLU A 392 20.84 2.81 -0.30
CA GLU A 392 21.78 3.64 0.44
C GLU A 392 21.16 4.03 1.78
N THR A 393 21.92 3.82 2.85
CA THR A 393 21.50 4.23 4.19
C THR A 393 21.53 5.75 4.30
N GLU A 394 20.39 6.37 4.56
CA GLU A 394 20.28 7.81 4.79
C GLU A 394 20.07 8.05 6.29
N GLU A 395 20.94 8.84 6.94
CA GLU A 395 20.76 9.25 8.33
C GLU A 395 20.27 10.70 8.38
N MET A 396 19.20 10.95 9.14
CA MET A 396 18.59 12.26 9.26
C MET A 396 18.23 12.58 10.70
N GLN A 397 18.55 13.79 11.15
CA GLN A 397 18.08 14.28 12.45
C GLN A 397 16.57 14.57 12.37
N VAL A 398 15.82 14.02 13.31
CA VAL A 398 14.37 14.22 13.39
C VAL A 398 14.01 14.76 14.77
N ASP A 399 12.88 15.46 14.85
CA ASP A 399 12.37 15.92 16.14
C ASP A 399 11.63 14.79 16.87
N ALA A 400 11.27 15.06 18.13
CA ALA A 400 10.57 14.08 18.97
C ALA A 400 9.22 13.63 18.38
N TYR A 401 8.52 14.51 17.66
CA TYR A 401 7.25 14.18 17.02
C TYR A 401 7.42 13.14 15.90
N VAL A 402 8.34 13.39 14.96
CA VAL A 402 8.64 12.43 13.89
C VAL A 402 9.22 11.14 14.48
N ALA A 403 10.03 11.21 15.54
CA ALA A 403 10.50 10.02 16.24
C ALA A 403 9.35 9.16 16.79
N THR A 404 8.29 9.80 17.33
CA THR A 404 7.11 9.10 17.88
C THR A 404 6.32 8.39 16.79
N ILE A 405 6.14 9.03 15.63
CA ILE A 405 5.52 8.41 14.45
C ILE A 405 6.43 7.32 13.87
N ALA A 406 7.73 7.56 13.85
CA ALA A 406 8.76 6.63 13.37
C ALA A 406 8.81 5.31 14.14
N ALA A 407 8.28 5.28 15.37
CA ALA A 407 8.33 4.12 16.25
C ALA A 407 7.32 3.01 15.89
N HIS A 408 6.38 3.27 14.97
CA HIS A 408 5.31 2.32 14.65
C HIS A 408 5.25 1.99 13.15
N ASN A 409 4.86 0.75 12.86
CA ASN A 409 4.52 0.32 11.49
C ASN A 409 3.15 0.89 11.12
N SER A 410 3.10 1.76 10.12
CA SER A 410 1.84 2.32 9.67
C SER A 410 1.91 2.80 8.22
N VAL A 411 0.72 2.93 7.63
CA VAL A 411 0.52 3.52 6.31
C VAL A 411 -0.42 4.69 6.48
N TRP A 412 -0.01 5.88 6.03
CA TRP A 412 -0.83 7.08 6.13
C TRP A 412 -0.71 7.96 4.88
N PRO A 413 -1.69 8.84 4.61
CA PRO A 413 -1.59 9.82 3.54
C PRO A 413 -0.35 10.69 3.73
N LEU A 414 0.48 10.79 2.68
CA LEU A 414 1.62 11.69 2.68
C LEU A 414 1.16 13.08 2.28
N LEU A 415 1.12 13.97 3.27
CA LEU A 415 0.76 15.37 3.10
C LEU A 415 2.02 16.26 3.06
N PRO A 416 1.97 17.45 2.43
CA PRO A 416 3.12 18.35 2.33
C PRO A 416 3.81 18.65 3.68
N GLU A 417 3.03 18.81 4.74
CA GLU A 417 3.48 19.08 6.11
C GLU A 417 4.23 17.90 6.76
N ASN A 418 4.05 16.68 6.23
CA ASN A 418 4.63 15.45 6.75
C ASN A 418 5.84 14.97 5.93
N VAL A 419 6.29 15.76 4.95
CA VAL A 419 7.47 15.43 4.14
C VAL A 419 8.73 15.70 4.96
N VAL A 420 9.47 14.64 5.27
CA VAL A 420 10.72 14.73 6.03
C VAL A 420 11.93 14.43 5.14
N THR A 421 11.78 13.53 4.16
CA THR A 421 12.88 13.02 3.33
C THR A 421 12.80 13.52 1.88
N PRO A 422 13.93 13.59 1.16
CA PRO A 422 13.92 13.88 -0.28
C PRO A 422 13.06 12.89 -1.09
N MET A 423 13.02 11.62 -0.68
CA MET A 423 12.24 10.58 -1.35
C MET A 423 10.73 10.74 -1.16
N GLN A 424 10.28 11.16 0.02
CA GLN A 424 8.90 11.56 0.26
C GLN A 424 8.54 12.80 -0.56
N GLY A 425 9.43 13.80 -0.63
CA GLY A 425 9.23 14.99 -1.47
C GLY A 425 9.10 14.64 -2.95
N ALA A 426 9.94 13.74 -3.45
CA ALA A 426 9.85 13.21 -4.80
C ALA A 426 8.54 12.47 -5.06
N ALA A 427 8.13 11.58 -4.14
CA ALA A 427 6.87 10.82 -4.25
C ALA A 427 5.65 11.75 -4.31
N LEU A 428 5.58 12.72 -3.39
CA LEU A 428 4.50 13.69 -3.34
C LEU A 428 4.45 14.54 -4.61
N THR A 429 5.60 15.01 -5.10
CA THR A 429 5.69 15.80 -6.33
C THR A 429 5.22 15.00 -7.56
N ILE A 430 5.60 13.72 -7.65
CA ILE A 430 5.13 12.81 -8.71
C ILE A 430 3.62 12.60 -8.61
N ALA A 431 3.10 12.35 -7.40
CA ALA A 431 1.68 12.14 -7.16
C ALA A 431 0.84 13.36 -7.56
N GLN A 432 1.26 14.57 -7.15
CA GLN A 432 0.62 15.83 -7.52
C GLN A 432 0.64 16.06 -9.04
N THR A 433 1.75 15.74 -9.70
CA THR A 433 1.89 15.86 -11.16
C THR A 433 0.94 14.92 -11.91
N LEU A 434 0.70 13.72 -11.37
CA LEU A 434 -0.24 12.75 -11.94
C LEU A 434 -1.70 12.99 -11.51
N GLY A 435 -1.94 13.83 -10.49
CA GLY A 435 -3.26 14.02 -9.89
C GLY A 435 -3.73 12.80 -9.07
N LEU A 436 -2.80 12.13 -8.39
CA LEU A 436 -3.04 10.93 -7.59
C LEU A 436 -2.79 11.19 -6.10
N PRO A 437 -3.44 10.45 -5.18
CA PRO A 437 -3.09 10.47 -3.76
C PRO A 437 -1.69 9.85 -3.55
N CYS A 438 -1.00 10.34 -2.51
CA CYS A 438 0.29 9.80 -2.09
C CYS A 438 0.16 9.20 -0.68
N TYR A 439 0.79 8.05 -0.46
CA TYR A 439 0.84 7.37 0.82
C TYR A 439 2.28 7.08 1.23
N TYR A 440 2.54 7.17 2.53
CA TYR A 440 3.80 6.76 3.14
C TYR A 440 3.57 5.46 3.92
N ASP A 441 4.32 4.42 3.55
CA ASP A 441 4.36 3.10 4.20
C ASP A 441 5.67 2.99 4.98
N GLN A 442 5.58 3.12 6.30
CA GLN A 442 6.74 3.04 7.18
C GLN A 442 6.82 1.68 7.84
N ARG A 443 8.03 1.11 7.84
CA ARG A 443 8.36 -0.14 8.51
C ARG A 443 9.54 0.07 9.44
N THR A 444 9.38 -0.29 10.71
CA THR A 444 10.43 -0.30 11.71
C THR A 444 11.18 -1.62 11.67
N LYS A 445 12.50 -1.57 11.83
CA LYS A 445 13.34 -2.76 11.91
C LYS A 445 13.34 -3.42 13.27
#